data_AF-A0A1B1VWL6-F1
#
_entry.id   AF-A0A1B1VWL6-F1
#
_cell.length_a   1.000
_cell.length_b   1.000
_cell.length_c   1.000
_cell.angle_alpha   90.00
_cell.angle_beta   90.00
_cell.angle_gamma   90.00
#
_symmetry.space_group_name_H-M   'P 1'
#
loop_
_entity.id
_entity.type
_entity.pdbx_description
1 polymer ?
#
loop_
_entity_poly.entity_id
_entity_poly.type
_entity_poly.pdbx_seq_one_letter_code
_entity_poly.pdbx_strand_id
1 'polypeptide(L)'
;WIADKETHVKSEEFGRDLSSVQTLLTKQETFDAGLTAFEHEGIQNITALKDQLVAANHDQTAVIAKRHADVIARWQRLLADSDARKQRLLR
;
A
#
# COMPACT_ATOMS: atom_id res chain seq x y z
N TRP A 1 -8.08 1.27 -5.05
CA TRP A 1 -6.62 1.05 -5.10
C TRP A 1 -6.09 0.33 -3.86
N ILE A 2 -5.94 0.96 -2.67
CA ILE A 2 -5.38 0.27 -1.49
C ILE A 2 -6.18 -0.98 -1.12
N ALA A 3 -7.52 -0.89 -1.09
CA ALA A 3 -8.40 -2.05 -0.83
C ALA A 3 -8.20 -3.21 -1.82
N ASP A 4 -7.98 -2.88 -3.10
CA ASP A 4 -7.77 -3.88 -4.15
C ASP A 4 -6.41 -4.57 -3.97
N LYS A 5 -5.38 -3.80 -3.59
CA LYS A 5 -4.03 -4.32 -3.30
C LYS A 5 -3.98 -5.13 -2.01
N GLU A 6 -4.68 -4.71 -0.96
CA GLU A 6 -4.88 -5.49 0.26
C GLU A 6 -5.55 -6.84 -0.06
N THR A 7 -6.54 -6.84 -0.96
CA THR A 7 -7.20 -8.08 -1.40
C THR A 7 -6.24 -8.95 -2.20
N HIS A 8 -5.46 -8.36 -3.10
CA HIS A 8 -4.47 -9.08 -3.91
C HIS A 8 -3.44 -9.80 -3.03
N VAL A 9 -2.77 -9.07 -2.11
CA VAL A 9 -1.75 -9.63 -1.21
C VAL A 9 -2.31 -10.77 -0.34
N LYS A 10 -3.56 -10.65 0.12
CA LYS A 10 -4.24 -11.68 0.92
C LYS A 10 -4.71 -12.87 0.09
N SER A 11 -5.17 -12.65 -1.13
CA SER A 11 -5.72 -13.69 -2.01
C SER A 11 -4.67 -14.60 -2.64
N GLU A 12 -3.45 -14.09 -2.82
CA GLU A 12 -2.34 -14.86 -3.41
C GLU A 12 -1.75 -15.92 -2.47
N GLU A 13 -2.30 -16.08 -1.26
CA GLU A 13 -1.82 -17.09 -0.30
C GLU A 13 -2.16 -18.54 -0.71
N PHE A 14 -3.06 -18.79 -1.70
CA PHE A 14 -3.49 -20.15 -2.08
C PHE A 14 -3.82 -20.36 -3.57
N GLY A 15 -3.12 -19.68 -4.50
CA GLY A 15 -3.19 -20.02 -5.92
C GLY A 15 -2.48 -21.35 -6.21
N ARG A 16 -3.24 -22.45 -6.21
CA ARG A 16 -2.80 -23.86 -6.13
C ARG A 16 -1.69 -24.34 -7.07
N ASP A 17 -1.36 -23.66 -8.17
CA ASP A 17 -0.41 -24.17 -9.18
C ASP A 17 0.34 -23.07 -9.96
N LEU A 18 1.27 -22.32 -9.34
CA LEU A 18 2.00 -21.25 -10.04
C LEU A 18 3.52 -21.27 -9.83
N SER A 19 4.19 -22.22 -10.50
CA SER A 19 5.56 -22.07 -11.02
C SER A 19 6.70 -21.91 -10.00
N SER A 20 7.94 -21.97 -10.50
CA SER A 20 9.18 -21.88 -9.74
C SER A 20 9.25 -20.63 -8.84
N VAL A 21 9.94 -20.74 -7.70
CA VAL A 21 10.20 -19.64 -6.75
C VAL A 21 10.63 -18.34 -7.45
N GLN A 22 11.43 -18.46 -8.52
CA GLN A 22 11.85 -17.33 -9.34
C GLN A 22 10.68 -16.55 -9.97
N THR A 23 9.65 -17.25 -10.45
CA THR A 23 8.45 -16.61 -11.03
C THR A 23 7.69 -15.82 -9.95
N LEU A 24 7.57 -16.39 -8.75
CA LEU A 24 6.91 -15.74 -7.62
C LEU A 24 7.68 -14.50 -7.14
N LEU A 25 9.02 -14.59 -7.11
CA LEU A 25 9.87 -13.48 -6.72
C LEU A 25 9.75 -12.31 -7.72
N THR A 26 9.77 -12.57 -9.03
CA THR A 26 9.59 -11.52 -10.05
C THR A 26 8.21 -10.84 -9.95
N LYS A 27 7.15 -11.61 -9.63
CA LYS A 27 5.83 -11.02 -9.37
C LYS A 27 5.85 -10.13 -8.12
N GLN A 28 6.51 -10.57 -7.05
CA GLN A 28 6.68 -9.78 -5.83
C GLN A 28 7.45 -8.48 -6.08
N GLU A 29 8.54 -8.53 -6.86
CA GLU A 29 9.31 -7.33 -7.24
C GLU A 29 8.48 -6.35 -8.07
N THR A 30 7.69 -6.85 -9.01
CA THR A 30 6.77 -6.02 -9.80
C THR A 30 5.71 -5.37 -8.92
N PHE A 31 5.20 -6.11 -7.94
CA PHE A 31 4.25 -5.61 -6.97
C PHE A 31 4.87 -4.51 -6.09
N ASP A 32 6.06 -4.75 -5.53
CA ASP A 32 6.81 -3.77 -4.73
C ASP A 32 7.09 -2.49 -5.53
N ALA A 33 7.49 -2.61 -6.81
CA ALA A 33 7.69 -1.44 -7.67
C ALA A 33 6.40 -0.62 -7.85
N GLY A 34 5.26 -1.29 -7.99
CA GLY A 34 3.95 -0.65 -8.03
C GLY A 34 3.57 0.03 -6.71
N LEU A 35 3.98 -0.52 -5.56
CA LEU A 35 3.79 0.12 -4.26
C LEU A 35 4.62 1.41 -4.18
N THR A 36 5.90 1.35 -4.54
CA THR A 36 6.77 2.54 -4.55
C THR A 36 6.23 3.63 -5.46
N ALA A 37 5.78 3.29 -6.67
CA ALA A 37 5.19 4.27 -7.58
C ALA A 37 3.95 4.94 -6.96
N PHE A 38 3.06 4.17 -6.34
CA PHE A 38 1.87 4.70 -5.70
C PHE A 38 2.18 5.53 -4.44
N GLU A 39 3.25 5.23 -3.71
CA GLU A 39 3.69 6.06 -2.59
C GLU A 39 3.97 7.50 -3.04
N HIS A 40 4.73 7.63 -4.13
CA HIS A 40 5.10 8.92 -4.71
C HIS A 40 3.92 9.63 -5.36
N GLU A 41 3.12 8.94 -6.16
CA GLU A 41 2.05 9.57 -6.95
C GLU A 41 0.73 9.72 -6.18
N GLY A 42 0.49 8.88 -5.16
CA GLY A 42 -0.76 8.83 -4.43
C GLY A 42 -0.62 9.33 -2.99
N ILE A 43 0.15 8.60 -2.18
CA ILE A 43 0.25 8.86 -0.73
C ILE A 43 0.84 10.24 -0.44
N GLN A 44 1.92 10.61 -1.12
CA GLN A 44 2.53 11.93 -0.95
C GLN A 44 1.58 13.06 -1.34
N ASN A 45 0.88 12.93 -2.48
CA ASN A 45 -0.08 13.94 -2.96
C ASN A 45 -1.27 14.11 -2.01
N ILE A 46 -1.84 13.01 -1.51
CA ILE A 46 -2.95 13.05 -0.53
C ILE A 46 -2.47 13.71 0.78
N THR A 47 -1.24 13.42 1.19
CA THR A 47 -0.64 14.01 2.39
C THR A 47 -0.45 15.52 2.23
N ALA A 48 0.13 15.95 1.10
CA ALA A 48 0.33 17.37 0.79
C ALA A 48 -1.00 18.14 0.74
N LEU A 49 -2.03 17.58 0.10
CA LEU A 49 -3.36 18.21 0.06
C LEU A 49 -3.97 18.34 1.46
N LYS A 50 -3.87 17.30 2.29
CA LYS A 50 -4.32 17.36 3.69
C LYS A 50 -3.59 18.46 4.44
N ASP A 51 -2.26 18.57 4.30
CA ASP A 51 -1.47 19.59 4.99
C ASP A 51 -1.84 21.02 4.54
N GLN A 52 -2.11 21.23 3.25
CA GLN A 52 -2.59 22.51 2.73
C GLN A 52 -3.96 22.88 3.31
N LEU A 53 -4.91 21.94 3.38
CA LEU A 53 -6.25 22.20 3.92
C LEU A 53 -6.22 22.48 5.42
N VAL A 54 -5.37 21.77 6.17
CA VAL A 54 -5.15 22.01 7.61
C VAL A 54 -4.54 23.40 7.83
N ALA A 55 -3.50 23.76 7.06
CA ALA A 55 -2.85 25.06 7.17
C ALA A 55 -3.78 26.23 6.81
N ALA A 56 -4.73 26.00 5.90
CA ALA A 56 -5.77 26.96 5.54
C ALA A 56 -6.91 27.07 6.57
N ASN A 57 -6.84 26.36 7.72
CA ASN A 57 -7.90 26.28 8.71
C ASN A 57 -9.27 25.89 8.12
N HIS A 58 -9.28 24.94 7.18
CA HIS A 58 -10.51 24.47 6.56
C HIS A 58 -11.47 23.91 7.63
N ASP A 59 -12.77 24.19 7.51
CA ASP A 59 -13.81 23.82 8.50
C ASP A 59 -13.87 22.31 8.79
N GLN A 60 -13.43 21.49 7.83
CA GLN A 60 -13.40 20.03 7.94
C GLN A 60 -12.05 19.46 8.37
N THR A 61 -11.11 20.27 8.85
CA THR A 61 -9.75 19.86 9.26
C THR A 61 -9.74 18.57 10.09
N ALA A 62 -10.58 18.48 11.11
CA ALA A 62 -10.65 17.30 11.98
C ALA A 62 -11.04 16.01 11.22
N VAL A 63 -12.02 16.11 10.31
CA VAL A 63 -12.48 14.97 9.50
C VAL A 63 -11.43 14.56 8.47
N ILE A 64 -10.80 15.55 7.82
CA ILE A 64 -9.73 15.32 6.84
C ILE A 64 -8.53 14.63 7.50
N ALA A 65 -8.09 15.11 8.66
CA ALA A 65 -6.98 14.52 9.42
C ALA A 65 -7.28 13.07 9.82
N LYS A 66 -8.49 12.79 10.31
CA LYS A 66 -8.91 11.42 10.65
C LYS A 66 -8.88 10.49 9.43
N ARG A 67 -9.50 10.91 8.32
CA ARG A 67 -9.53 10.11 7.09
C ARG A 67 -8.13 9.87 6.52
N HIS A 68 -7.26 10.87 6.57
CA HIS A 68 -5.86 10.73 6.19
C HIS A 68 -5.15 9.69 7.06
N ALA A 69 -5.30 9.76 8.38
CA ALA A 69 -4.72 8.78 9.29
C ALA A 69 -5.18 7.35 9.00
N ASP A 70 -6.49 7.14 8.71
CA ASP A 70 -7.03 5.84 8.33
C ASP A 70 -6.40 5.31 7.03
N VAL A 71 -6.17 6.18 6.04
CA VAL A 71 -5.50 5.83 4.78
C VAL A 71 -4.05 5.43 5.01
N ILE A 72 -3.30 6.20 5.81
CA ILE A 72 -1.89 5.91 6.11
C ILE A 72 -1.75 4.60 6.90
N ALA A 73 -2.64 4.34 7.86
CA ALA A 73 -2.61 3.10 8.63
C ALA A 73 -2.79 1.87 7.72
N ARG A 74 -3.71 1.94 6.76
CA ARG A 74 -3.92 0.88 5.75
C ARG A 74 -2.73 0.74 4.80
N TRP A 75 -2.14 1.85 4.38
CA TRP A 75 -0.94 1.87 3.56
C TRP A 75 0.23 1.16 4.26
N GLN A 76 0.52 1.52 5.52
CA GLN A 76 1.58 0.90 6.30
C GLN A 76 1.36 -0.60 6.51
N ARG A 77 0.12 -1.01 6.76
CA ARG A 77 -0.23 -2.44 6.84
C ARG A 77 0.05 -3.17 5.54
N LEU A 78 -0.32 -2.60 4.40
CA LEU A 78 -0.05 -3.18 3.08
C LEU A 78 1.45 -3.35 2.82
N LEU A 79 2.26 -2.36 3.17
CA LEU A 79 3.72 -2.45 3.06
C LEU A 79 4.28 -3.59 3.91
N ALA A 80 3.83 -3.70 5.16
CA ALA A 80 4.25 -4.77 6.07
C ALA A 80 3.84 -6.16 5.56
N ASP A 81 2.60 -6.31 5.06
CA ASP A 81 2.12 -7.57 4.49
C ASP A 81 2.93 -7.96 3.23
N SER A 82 3.31 -6.98 2.39
CA SER A 82 4.16 -7.19 1.21
C SER A 82 5.57 -7.66 1.59
N ASP A 83 6.21 -6.98 2.55
CA ASP A 83 7.55 -7.36 3.02
C ASP A 83 7.55 -8.76 3.65
N ALA A 84 6.57 -9.06 4.50
CA ALA A 84 6.43 -10.38 5.10
C ALA A 84 6.32 -11.49 4.04
N ARG A 85 5.60 -11.26 2.94
CA ARG A 85 5.52 -12.19 1.81
C ARG A 85 6.86 -12.34 1.11
N LYS A 86 7.56 -11.24 0.83
CA LYS A 86 8.90 -11.27 0.22
C LYS A 86 9.89 -12.09 1.05
N GLN A 87 9.92 -11.88 2.37
CA GLN A 87 10.77 -12.66 3.28
C GLN A 87 10.45 -14.15 3.26
N ARG A 88 9.17 -14.54 3.08
CA ARG A 88 8.77 -15.95 2.94
C ARG A 88 9.24 -16.58 1.62
N LEU A 89 9.31 -15.80 0.53
CA LEU A 89 9.75 -16.28 -0.78
C LEU A 89 11.28 -16.42 -0.91
N LEU A 90 12.04 -15.73 -0.06
CA LEU A 90 13.51 -15.77 -0.04
C LEU A 90 14.09 -16.85 0.88
N ARG A 91 13.24 -17.55 1.64
CA ARG A 91 13.62 -18.68 2.50
C ARG A 91 13.55 -20.00 1.74
#